data_AF-A0A7S0NVD0-F1
#
_entry.id   AF-A0A7S0NVD0-F1
#
_cell.length_a   1.000
_cell.length_b   1.000
_cell.length_c   1.000
_cell.angle_alpha   90.00
_cell.angle_beta   90.00
_cell.angle_gamma   90.00
#
_symmetry.space_group_name_H-M   'P 1'
#
loop_
_entity.id
_entity.type
_entity.pdbx_description
1 polymer ?
#
loop_
_entity_poly.entity_id
_entity_poly.type
_entity_poly.pdbx_seq_one_letter_code
_entity_poly.pdbx_strand_id
1 'polypeptide(L)'
;QSSAELCQPLYPQSARGDQAKALIRSVRSMSCCNQDQQFLIVTILCYLAGIFSMWKAFFFKPFKLFAVFTHELSHAIAATICCQRVEGIEVTWSNEGGLCTYRGVQGLRVKCCVLPAGYIGSCLWGGGV
;
A
#
# COMPACT_ATOMS: atom_id res chain seq x y z
N GLN A 1 -37.32 42.40 -18.75
CA GLN A 1 -37.46 43.26 -17.56
C GLN A 1 -38.31 42.48 -16.58
N SER A 2 -37.89 42.09 -15.38
CA SER A 2 -36.66 42.25 -14.62
C SER A 2 -36.70 41.16 -13.54
N SER A 3 -35.53 40.69 -13.14
CA SER A 3 -35.26 39.69 -12.10
C SER A 3 -35.93 39.95 -10.76
N ALA A 4 -36.28 38.87 -10.05
CA ALA A 4 -35.79 38.54 -8.70
C ALA A 4 -36.88 37.89 -7.82
N GLU A 5 -36.86 36.56 -7.69
CA GLU A 5 -37.14 35.88 -6.41
C GLU A 5 -36.38 34.54 -6.34
N LEU A 6 -35.22 34.63 -5.70
CA LEU A 6 -34.70 33.69 -4.71
C LEU A 6 -35.22 32.24 -4.75
N CYS A 7 -34.56 31.38 -5.54
CA CYS A 7 -34.69 29.93 -5.40
C CYS A 7 -33.67 29.44 -4.35
N GLN A 8 -33.98 29.59 -3.05
CA GLN A 8 -33.32 28.80 -2.02
C GLN A 8 -34.00 27.42 -1.98
N PRO A 9 -33.28 26.31 -2.26
CA PRO A 9 -33.85 25.00 -1.98
C PRO A 9 -33.99 24.85 -0.46
N LEU A 10 -35.24 24.77 -0.01
CA LEU A 10 -35.62 24.28 1.32
C LEU A 10 -34.98 22.90 1.53
N TYR A 11 -33.83 22.85 2.19
CA TYR A 11 -33.23 21.59 2.61
C TYR A 11 -34.09 20.98 3.71
N PRO A 12 -34.73 19.82 3.50
CA PRO A 12 -35.60 19.24 4.51
C PRO A 12 -34.75 18.69 5.66
N GLN A 13 -34.92 19.26 6.87
CA GLN A 13 -34.36 18.77 8.14
C GLN A 13 -34.69 17.28 8.42
N SER A 14 -35.71 16.73 7.75
CA SER A 14 -36.07 15.31 7.79
C SER A 14 -34.98 14.37 7.30
N ALA A 15 -34.07 14.80 6.42
CA ALA A 15 -33.06 13.93 5.83
C ALA A 15 -31.92 13.56 6.80
N ARG A 16 -31.71 14.33 7.89
CA ARG A 16 -30.60 14.12 8.83
C ARG A 16 -30.78 12.86 9.68
N GLY A 17 -32.02 12.57 10.09
CA GLY A 17 -32.36 11.36 10.84
C GLY A 17 -32.27 10.10 9.99
N ASP A 18 -32.60 10.20 8.71
CA ASP A 18 -32.62 9.06 7.79
C ASP A 18 -31.23 8.72 7.25
N GLN A 19 -30.36 9.72 7.03
CA GLN A 19 -28.94 9.51 6.74
C GLN A 19 -28.21 8.86 7.93
N ALA A 20 -28.47 9.33 9.15
CA ALA A 20 -27.87 8.73 10.35
C ALA A 20 -28.37 7.29 10.58
N LYS A 21 -29.66 7.01 10.35
CA LYS A 21 -30.22 5.65 10.40
C LYS A 21 -29.69 4.77 9.29
N ALA A 22 -29.48 5.29 8.08
CA ALA A 22 -28.88 4.56 6.95
C ALA A 22 -27.41 4.22 7.22
N LEU A 23 -26.67 5.14 7.84
CA LEU A 23 -25.27 4.93 8.23
C LEU A 23 -25.16 3.92 9.39
N ILE A 24 -26.03 4.03 10.40
CA ILE A 24 -26.14 3.02 11.48
C ILE A 24 -26.65 1.67 10.93
N ARG A 25 -27.52 1.64 9.89
CA ARG A 25 -27.93 0.41 9.20
C ARG A 25 -26.80 -0.20 8.38
N SER A 26 -25.98 0.63 7.72
CA SER A 26 -24.80 0.18 6.98
C SER A 26 -23.78 -0.44 7.93
N VAL A 27 -23.59 0.15 9.12
CA VAL A 27 -22.79 -0.44 10.22
C VAL A 27 -23.46 -1.70 10.80
N ARG A 28 -24.79 -1.72 10.94
CA ARG A 28 -25.57 -2.88 11.44
C ARG A 28 -25.73 -4.01 10.39
N SER A 29 -25.40 -3.74 9.13
CA SER A 29 -25.25 -4.75 8.06
C SER A 29 -23.96 -5.58 8.20
N MET A 30 -23.30 -5.54 9.37
CA MET A 30 -22.30 -6.55 9.74
C MET A 30 -22.92 -7.80 10.39
N SER A 31 -24.25 -7.96 10.35
CA SER A 31 -24.91 -9.27 10.61
C SER A 31 -25.09 -10.12 9.35
N CYS A 32 -24.49 -9.73 8.23
CA CYS A 32 -24.45 -10.54 7.02
C CYS A 32 -23.04 -11.11 6.85
N CYS A 33 -22.76 -12.22 7.51
CA CYS A 33 -21.69 -13.11 7.11
C CYS A 33 -22.13 -14.55 7.37
N ASN A 34 -22.11 -15.37 6.32
CA ASN A 34 -22.19 -16.84 6.45
C ASN A 34 -21.11 -17.32 7.43
N GLN A 35 -21.28 -18.47 8.09
CA GLN A 35 -20.30 -19.00 9.06
C GLN A 35 -18.88 -19.05 8.47
N ASP A 36 -18.78 -19.35 7.17
CA ASP A 36 -17.53 -19.36 6.41
C ASP A 36 -16.89 -17.96 6.27
N GLN A 37 -17.71 -16.91 6.07
CA GLN A 37 -17.22 -15.54 5.96
C GLN A 37 -16.73 -15.01 7.32
N GLN A 38 -17.41 -15.38 8.41
CA GLN A 38 -16.94 -15.05 9.76
C GLN A 38 -15.59 -15.72 10.05
N PHE A 39 -15.44 -17.01 9.70
CA PHE A 39 -14.18 -17.72 9.87
C PHE A 39 -13.04 -17.08 9.07
N LEU A 40 -13.28 -16.72 7.81
CA LEU A 40 -12.29 -16.06 6.97
C LEU A 40 -11.86 -14.70 7.53
N ILE A 41 -12.83 -13.86 7.94
CA ILE A 41 -12.53 -12.53 8.49
C ILE A 41 -11.73 -12.65 9.79
N VAL A 42 -12.14 -13.52 10.71
CA VAL A 42 -11.43 -13.74 11.98
C VAL A 42 -10.01 -14.25 11.70
N THR A 43 -9.86 -15.20 10.77
CA THR A 43 -8.55 -15.74 10.39
C THR A 43 -7.63 -14.65 9.83
N ILE A 44 -8.12 -13.81 8.92
CA ILE A 44 -7.33 -12.70 8.37
C ILE A 44 -6.93 -11.72 9.48
N LEU A 45 -7.84 -11.37 10.39
CA LEU A 45 -7.54 -10.48 11.51
C LEU A 45 -6.47 -11.06 12.44
N CYS A 46 -6.52 -12.37 12.72
CA CYS A 46 -5.48 -13.06 13.50
C CYS A 46 -4.12 -13.01 12.80
N TYR A 47 -4.07 -13.29 11.49
CA TYR A 47 -2.83 -13.17 10.72
C TYR A 47 -2.29 -11.75 10.70
N LEU A 48 -3.13 -10.75 10.48
CA LEU A 48 -2.72 -9.34 10.51
C LEU A 48 -2.12 -8.98 11.88
N ALA A 49 -2.78 -9.34 12.98
CA ALA A 49 -2.27 -9.09 14.33
C ALA A 49 -0.92 -9.80 14.58
N GLY A 50 -0.78 -11.04 14.10
CA GLY A 50 0.45 -11.81 14.16
C GLY A 50 1.58 -11.13 13.40
N ILE A 51 1.35 -10.73 12.14
CA ILE A 51 2.33 -10.04 11.29
C ILE A 51 2.75 -8.71 11.93
N PHE A 52 1.82 -7.90 12.42
CA PHE A 52 2.13 -6.63 13.08
C PHE A 52 2.97 -6.80 14.34
N SER A 53 2.64 -7.79 15.18
CA SER A 53 3.42 -8.10 16.38
C SER A 53 4.82 -8.61 16.02
N MET A 54 4.90 -9.47 15.01
CA MET A 54 6.14 -10.04 14.50
C MET A 54 7.05 -8.98 13.86
N TRP A 55 6.48 -7.98 13.18
CA TRP A 55 7.24 -6.88 12.57
C TRP A 55 8.00 -6.00 13.58
N LYS A 56 7.51 -5.95 14.83
CA LYS A 56 8.20 -5.27 15.93
C LYS A 56 9.28 -6.12 16.61
N ALA A 57 9.28 -7.44 16.40
CA ALA A 57 10.22 -8.32 17.06
C ALA A 57 11.63 -8.17 16.47
N PHE A 58 12.63 -7.98 17.34
CA PHE A 58 14.03 -7.84 16.97
C PHE A 58 14.55 -9.01 16.12
N PHE A 59 14.03 -10.22 16.39
CA PHE A 59 14.43 -11.44 15.68
C PHE A 59 14.16 -11.39 14.16
N PHE A 60 13.14 -10.65 13.73
CA PHE A 60 12.77 -10.52 12.31
C PHE A 60 13.40 -9.31 11.62
N LYS A 61 14.20 -8.50 12.33
CA LYS A 61 15.00 -7.41 11.75
C LYS A 61 15.89 -7.86 10.57
N PRO A 62 16.65 -8.97 10.63
CA PRO A 62 17.44 -9.42 9.47
C PRO A 62 16.57 -9.74 8.26
N PHE A 63 15.39 -10.33 8.47
CA PHE A 63 14.45 -10.63 7.38
C PHE A 63 13.87 -9.36 6.76
N LYS A 64 13.51 -8.38 7.59
CA LYS A 64 13.07 -7.07 7.12
C LYS A 64 14.15 -6.37 6.30
N LEU A 65 15.41 -6.46 6.74
CA LEU A 65 16.53 -5.87 6.00
C LEU A 65 16.76 -6.59 4.67
N PHE A 66 16.60 -7.91 4.63
CA PHE A 66 16.68 -8.69 3.41
C PHE A 66 15.59 -8.28 2.41
N ALA A 67 14.35 -8.06 2.87
CA ALA A 67 13.27 -7.58 2.01
C ALA A 67 13.55 -6.18 1.42
N VAL A 68 14.12 -5.27 2.20
CA VAL A 68 14.56 -3.95 1.71
C VAL A 68 15.74 -4.09 0.74
N PHE A 69 16.68 -4.98 1.04
CA PHE A 69 17.80 -5.27 0.14
C PHE A 69 17.32 -5.82 -1.21
N THR A 70 16.40 -6.78 -1.24
CA THR A 70 15.87 -7.32 -2.50
C THR A 70 15.03 -6.30 -3.27
N HIS A 71 14.34 -5.39 -2.57
CA HIS A 71 13.66 -4.25 -3.18
C HIS A 71 14.64 -3.34 -3.93
N GLU A 72 15.72 -2.90 -3.26
CA GLU A 72 16.74 -2.04 -3.87
C GLU A 72 17.59 -2.77 -4.93
N LEU A 73 17.87 -4.06 -4.72
CA LEU A 73 18.55 -4.89 -5.70
C LEU A 73 17.75 -4.98 -7.00
N SER A 74 16.43 -5.02 -6.92
CA SER A 74 15.58 -5.08 -8.10
C SER A 74 15.61 -3.77 -8.89
N HIS A 75 15.72 -2.62 -8.21
CA HIS A 75 16.02 -1.34 -8.87
C HIS A 75 17.37 -1.36 -9.57
N ALA A 76 18.41 -1.90 -8.93
CA ALA A 76 19.75 -2.01 -9.53
C ALA A 76 19.77 -2.93 -10.76
N ILE A 77 19.09 -4.07 -10.70
CA ILE A 77 18.96 -5.01 -11.83
C ILE A 77 18.23 -4.33 -12.99
N ALA A 78 17.11 -3.67 -12.73
CA ALA A 78 16.36 -2.95 -13.76
C ALA A 78 17.18 -1.81 -14.37
N ALA A 79 17.94 -1.07 -13.57
CA ALA A 79 18.84 -0.03 -14.05
C ALA A 79 19.93 -0.60 -14.97
N THR A 80 20.50 -1.75 -14.60
CA THR A 80 21.51 -2.45 -15.40
C THR A 80 20.95 -2.92 -16.75
N ILE A 81 19.74 -3.50 -16.76
CA ILE A 81 19.04 -3.90 -18.00
C ILE A 81 18.74 -2.69 -18.90
N CYS A 82 18.44 -1.53 -18.30
CA CYS A 82 18.23 -0.26 -19.00
C CYS A 82 19.54 0.43 -19.44
N CYS A 83 20.66 -0.29 -19.46
CA CYS A 83 21.99 0.22 -19.80
C CYS A 83 22.43 1.42 -18.94
N GLN A 84 21.98 1.48 -17.69
CA GLN A 84 22.46 2.46 -16.70
C GLN A 84 23.56 1.83 -15.84
N ARG A 85 24.46 2.67 -15.32
CA ARG A 85 25.55 2.21 -14.45
C ARG A 85 25.14 2.38 -13.00
N VAL A 86 24.99 1.29 -12.25
CA VAL A 86 24.73 1.32 -10.81
C VAL A 86 25.98 1.78 -10.08
N GLU A 87 25.86 2.80 -9.23
CA GLU A 87 26.97 3.35 -8.44
C GLU A 87 27.06 2.67 -7.08
N GLY A 88 25.93 2.33 -6.47
CA GLY A 88 25.89 1.60 -5.22
C GLY A 88 24.48 1.28 -4.75
N ILE A 89 24.39 0.37 -3.79
CA ILE A 89 23.17 0.06 -3.05
C ILE A 89 23.51 0.26 -1.57
N GLU A 90 22.83 1.21 -0.93
CA GLU A 90 22.97 1.45 0.50
C GLU A 90 21.73 0.92 1.21
N VAL A 91 21.92 0.04 2.20
CA VAL A 91 20.84 -0.44 3.06
C VAL A 91 21.18 -0.06 4.49
N THR A 92 20.48 0.93 5.01
CA THR A 92 20.84 1.52 6.30
C THR A 92 20.07 0.84 7.42
N TRP A 93 20.81 0.19 8.33
CA TRP A 93 20.25 -0.51 9.50
C TRP A 93 19.43 0.42 10.42
N SER A 94 19.79 1.70 10.50
CA SER A 94 19.14 2.70 11.35
C SER A 94 17.87 3.33 10.75
N ASN A 95 17.75 3.40 9.42
CA ASN A 95 16.57 4.00 8.76
C ASN A 95 15.60 2.96 8.17
N GLU A 96 15.90 1.66 8.32
CA GLU A 96 15.08 0.54 7.82
C GLU A 96 14.66 0.69 6.34
N GLY A 97 15.45 1.44 5.58
CA GLY A 97 15.22 1.78 4.19
C GLY A 97 16.49 1.57 3.40
N GLY A 98 16.36 1.67 2.08
CA GLY A 98 17.47 1.50 1.17
C GLY A 98 17.49 2.61 0.13
N LEU A 99 18.66 2.82 -0.47
CA LEU A 99 18.86 3.75 -1.56
C LEU A 99 19.74 3.08 -2.61
N CYS A 100 19.15 2.82 -3.78
CA CYS A 100 19.89 2.44 -4.97
C CYS A 100 20.27 3.70 -5.79
N THR A 101 21.57 3.98 -5.92
CA THR A 101 22.09 5.06 -6.77
C THR A 101 22.56 4.51 -8.11
N TYR A 102 22.15 5.14 -9.20
CA TYR A 102 22.56 4.77 -10.55
C TYR A 102 22.75 6.01 -11.42
N ARG A 103 23.71 5.93 -12.33
CA ARG A 103 24.10 7.00 -13.26
C ARG A 103 23.83 6.60 -14.70
N GLY A 104 23.22 7.50 -15.45
CA GLY A 104 23.06 7.36 -16.90
C GLY A 104 21.96 8.26 -17.47
N VAL A 105 21.51 7.95 -18.69
CA VAL A 105 20.51 8.73 -19.42
C VAL A 105 19.13 8.57 -18.78
N GLN A 106 18.67 9.63 -18.11
CA GLN A 106 17.36 9.67 -17.49
C GLN A 106 16.27 9.91 -18.54
N GLY A 107 15.80 8.83 -19.15
CA GLY A 107 14.65 8.83 -20.07
C GLY A 107 13.36 8.37 -19.39
N LEU A 108 12.21 8.72 -19.99
CA LEU A 108 10.89 8.25 -19.55
C LEU A 108 10.85 6.70 -19.50
N ARG A 109 11.45 6.03 -20.50
CA ARG A 109 11.52 4.57 -20.58
C ARG A 109 12.24 3.94 -19.38
N VAL A 110 13.40 4.49 -19.01
CA VAL A 110 14.21 4.00 -17.88
C VAL A 110 13.44 4.20 -16.57
N LYS A 111 12.84 5.38 -16.36
CA LYS A 111 12.03 5.64 -15.16
C LYS A 111 10.83 4.70 -15.06
N CYS A 112 10.13 4.45 -16.17
CA CYS A 112 8.99 3.54 -16.20
C CYS A 112 9.36 2.08 -15.91
N CYS A 113 10.59 1.64 -16.20
CA CYS A 113 11.05 0.29 -15.87
C CYS A 113 11.65 0.20 -14.46
N VAL A 114 12.48 1.17 -14.06
CA VAL A 114 13.21 1.12 -12.79
C VAL A 114 12.30 1.43 -11.60
N LEU A 115 11.39 2.40 -11.69
CA LEU A 115 10.51 2.76 -10.55
C LEU A 115 9.59 1.63 -10.06
N PRO A 116 8.94 0.82 -10.92
CA PRO A 116 8.14 -0.32 -10.44
C PRO A 116 8.99 -1.55 -10.11
N ALA A 117 10.28 -1.59 -10.50
CA ALA A 117 11.11 -2.79 -10.35
C ALA A 117 11.25 -3.24 -8.89
N GLY A 118 11.29 -2.32 -7.92
CA GLY A 118 11.35 -2.66 -6.50
C GLY A 118 10.13 -3.46 -6.02
N TYR A 119 8.93 -3.05 -6.42
CA TYR A 119 7.69 -3.76 -6.09
C TYR A 119 7.58 -5.10 -6.82
N ILE A 120 7.90 -5.12 -8.13
CA ILE A 120 7.88 -6.35 -8.93
C ILE A 120 8.86 -7.38 -8.35
N GLY A 121 10.07 -6.94 -8.02
CA GLY A 121 11.07 -7.76 -7.37
C GLY A 121 10.61 -8.29 -6.02
N SER A 122 10.04 -7.43 -5.17
CA SER A 122 9.51 -7.85 -3.86
C SER A 122 8.45 -8.96 -3.99
N CYS A 123 7.57 -8.87 -5.00
CA CYS A 123 6.59 -9.92 -5.29
C CYS A 123 7.23 -11.21 -5.81
N LEU A 124 8.25 -11.12 -6.68
CA LEU A 124 8.95 -12.29 -7.22
C LEU A 124 9.75 -13.03 -6.15
N TRP A 125 10.52 -12.31 -5.35
CA TRP A 125 11.34 -12.90 -4.29
C TRP A 125 10.49 -13.38 -3.11
N GLY A 126 9.40 -12.69 -2.79
CA GLY A 126 8.49 -13.06 -1.70
C GLY A 126 7.51 -14.18 -2.06
N GLY A 127 7.14 -14.33 -3.34
CA GLY A 127 6.24 -15.39 -3.82
C GLY A 127 6.94 -16.61 -4.44
N GLY A 128 8.26 -16.54 -4.64
CA GLY A 128 9.09 -17.64 -5.15
C GLY A 128 9.62 -18.60 -4.08
N VAL A 129 9.22 -18.39 -2.81
CA VAL A 129 9.40 -19.32 -1.69
C VAL A 129 8.09 -20.02 -1.36
#